data_AF-A0A1G1T7B4-F1
#
_entry.id   AF-A0A1G1T7B4-F1
#
_cell.length_a   1.000
_cell.length_b   1.000
_cell.length_c   1.000
_cell.angle_alpha   90.00
_cell.angle_beta   90.00
_cell.angle_gamma   90.00
#
_symmetry.space_group_name_H-M   'P 1'
#
loop_
_entity.id
_entity.type
_entity.pdbx_description
1 polymer ?
#
loop_
_entity_poly.entity_id
_entity_poly.type
_entity_poly.pdbx_seq_one_letter_code
_entity_poly.pdbx_strand_id
1 'polypeptide(L)'
;MEKAPATKRPRYDAAFRAEALRLASESRSTLAAARALNIDAKRIYAWQKAAQPPVPADPAEAAEVRALRAANKRLAQELDILKKAIAIFSHSPAL
;
A
#
# COMPACT_ATOMS: atom_id res chain seq x y z
N MET A 1 -2.37 45.50 1.33
CA MET A 1 -1.65 44.21 1.40
C MET A 1 -2.19 43.32 0.29
N GLU A 2 -1.50 43.29 -0.84
CA GLU A 2 -1.89 42.49 -2.01
C GLU A 2 -1.52 41.03 -1.76
N LYS A 3 -2.51 40.14 -1.77
CA LYS A 3 -2.36 38.72 -1.45
C LYS A 3 -1.86 38.00 -2.70
N ALA A 4 -0.63 37.48 -2.67
CA ALA A 4 -0.02 36.77 -3.79
C ALA A 4 -0.92 35.62 -4.31
N PRO A 5 -0.98 35.37 -5.63
CA PRO A 5 -1.88 34.37 -6.20
C PRO A 5 -1.49 32.97 -5.73
N ALA A 6 -2.49 32.23 -5.23
CA ALA A 6 -2.30 30.86 -4.78
C ALA A 6 -1.77 29.99 -5.93
N THR A 7 -0.54 29.48 -5.76
CA THR A 7 0.07 28.54 -6.71
C THR A 7 -0.85 27.34 -6.90
N LYS A 8 -1.37 27.17 -8.13
CA LYS A 8 -2.20 26.01 -8.48
C LYS A 8 -1.40 24.74 -8.18
N ARG A 9 -1.80 24.01 -7.14
CA ARG A 9 -1.18 22.74 -6.77
C ARG A 9 -1.24 21.81 -7.99
N PRO A 10 -0.12 21.20 -8.41
CA PRO A 10 -0.15 20.22 -9.49
C PRO A 10 -1.16 19.13 -9.14
N ARG A 11 -2.16 18.96 -10.00
CA ARG A 11 -3.19 17.93 -9.83
C ARG A 11 -2.71 16.71 -10.59
N TYR A 12 -2.21 15.71 -9.87
CA TYR A 12 -1.88 14.41 -10.45
C TYR A 12 -3.19 13.73 -10.85
N ASP A 13 -3.21 13.14 -12.04
CA ASP A 13 -4.36 12.36 -12.50
C ASP A 13 -4.45 11.01 -11.75
N ALA A 14 -5.56 10.30 -11.97
CA ALA A 14 -5.83 9.03 -11.31
C ALA A 14 -4.82 7.94 -11.71
N ALA A 15 -4.35 7.95 -12.97
CA ALA A 15 -3.39 6.97 -13.47
C ALA A 15 -2.02 7.13 -12.80
N PHE A 16 -1.52 8.36 -12.70
CA PHE A 16 -0.29 8.67 -11.98
C PHE A 16 -0.40 8.32 -10.50
N ARG A 17 -1.56 8.59 -9.87
CA ARG A 17 -1.79 8.21 -8.48
C ARG A 17 -1.77 6.69 -8.28
N ALA A 18 -2.38 5.94 -9.19
CA ALA A 18 -2.36 4.47 -9.16
C ALA A 18 -0.94 3.93 -9.32
N GLU A 19 -0.18 4.48 -10.27
CA GLU A 19 1.22 4.09 -10.49
C GLU A 19 2.10 4.42 -9.29
N ALA A 20 1.91 5.60 -8.67
CA ALA A 20 2.64 5.97 -7.47
C ALA A 20 2.36 5.03 -6.29
N LEU A 21 1.12 4.55 -6.15
CA LEU A 21 0.75 3.57 -5.13
C LEU A 21 1.32 2.19 -5.43
N ARG A 22 1.28 1.74 -6.70
CA ARG A 22 1.90 0.49 -7.16
C ARG A 22 3.40 0.49 -6.88
N LEU A 23 4.10 1.53 -7.33
CA LEU A 23 5.54 1.68 -7.13
C LEU A 23 5.90 1.71 -5.64
N ALA A 24 5.09 2.37 -4.80
CA ALA A 24 5.30 2.37 -3.36
C ALA A 24 5.13 0.98 -2.71
N SER A 25 4.29 0.11 -3.28
CA SER A 25 4.10 -1.27 -2.81
C SER A 25 5.24 -2.22 -3.21
N GLU A 26 5.88 -1.96 -4.36
CA GLU A 26 6.99 -2.78 -4.88
C GLU A 26 8.36 -2.27 -4.42
N SER A 27 8.46 -0.99 -4.07
CA SER A 27 9.70 -0.37 -3.61
C SER A 27 10.05 -0.76 -2.19
N ARG A 28 11.34 -0.66 -1.85
CA ARG A 28 11.84 -0.84 -0.48
C ARG A 28 11.22 0.11 0.55
N SER A 29 10.71 1.27 0.12
CA SER A 29 9.96 2.21 0.97
C SER A 29 9.17 3.22 0.13
N THR A 30 8.15 3.84 0.73
CA THR A 30 7.42 4.99 0.15
C THR A 30 8.35 6.13 -0.23
N LEU A 31 9.43 6.37 0.55
CA LEU A 31 10.42 7.41 0.24
C LEU A 31 11.24 7.07 -1.02
N ALA A 32 11.56 5.80 -1.24
CA ALA A 32 12.24 5.36 -2.46
C ALA A 32 11.34 5.58 -3.69
N ALA A 33 10.06 5.22 -3.60
CA ALA A 33 9.09 5.50 -4.67
C ALA A 33 8.92 6.99 -4.94
N ALA A 34 8.85 7.82 -3.89
CA ALA A 34 8.75 9.26 -4.01
C ALA A 34 9.96 9.89 -4.72
N ARG A 35 11.17 9.42 -4.42
CA ARG A 35 12.40 9.84 -5.12
C ARG A 35 12.40 9.43 -6.59
N ALA A 36 11.99 8.20 -6.89
CA ALA A 36 11.90 7.71 -8.26
C ALA A 36 10.90 8.51 -9.12
N LEU A 37 9.79 8.95 -8.53
CA LEU A 37 8.76 9.75 -9.19
C LEU A 37 8.99 11.27 -9.08
N ASN A 38 10.05 11.68 -8.40
CA ASN A 38 10.35 13.09 -8.10
C ASN A 38 9.16 13.86 -7.49
N ILE A 39 8.49 13.26 -6.50
CA ILE A 39 7.38 13.87 -5.76
C ILE A 39 7.61 13.84 -4.25
N ASP A 40 6.88 14.67 -3.51
CA ASP A 40 6.89 14.64 -2.05
C ASP A 40 6.26 13.33 -1.53
N ALA A 41 7.02 12.58 -0.72
CA ALA A 41 6.57 11.34 -0.08
C ALA A 41 5.27 11.53 0.73
N LYS A 42 5.04 12.71 1.32
CA LYS A 42 3.79 13.03 2.03
C LYS A 42 2.55 12.85 1.15
N ARG A 43 2.68 13.07 -0.16
CA ARG A 43 1.56 12.85 -1.11
C ARG A 43 1.23 11.38 -1.24
N ILE A 44 2.25 10.53 -1.41
CA ILE A 44 2.06 9.09 -1.51
C ILE A 44 1.47 8.56 -0.19
N TYR A 45 1.95 9.01 0.97
CA TYR A 45 1.36 8.65 2.26
C TYR A 45 -0.11 9.07 2.38
N ALA A 46 -0.45 10.29 1.95
CA ALA A 46 -1.84 10.76 1.94
C ALA A 46 -2.71 9.90 1.01
N TRP A 47 -2.15 9.46 -0.13
CA TRP A 47 -2.84 8.59 -1.06
C TRP A 47 -3.02 7.18 -0.53
N GLN A 48 -2.01 6.61 0.13
CA GLN A 48 -2.08 5.33 0.82
C GLN A 48 -3.15 5.36 1.92
N LYS A 49 -3.20 6.45 2.70
CA LYS A 49 -4.22 6.65 3.73
C LYS A 49 -5.63 6.74 3.13
N ALA A 50 -5.79 7.49 2.04
CA ALA A 50 -7.07 7.61 1.35
C ALA A 50 -7.51 6.32 0.63
N ALA A 51 -6.57 5.44 0.29
CA ALA A 51 -6.87 4.13 -0.30
C ALA A 51 -7.21 3.07 0.77
N GLN A 52 -7.03 3.37 2.05
CA GLN A 52 -7.44 2.44 3.11
C GLN A 52 -8.96 2.29 3.09
N PRO A 53 -9.48 1.05 3.15
CA PRO A 53 -10.91 0.84 3.25
C PRO A 53 -11.42 1.47 4.55
N PRO A 54 -12.60 2.13 4.51
CA PRO A 54 -13.15 2.80 5.68
C PRO A 54 -13.26 1.83 6.85
N VAL A 55 -13.05 2.37 8.05
CA VAL A 55 -13.29 1.66 9.31
C VAL A 55 -14.68 2.07 9.79
N PRO A 56 -15.51 1.14 10.27
CA PRO A 56 -16.80 1.48 10.88
C PRO A 56 -16.67 2.56 11.95
N ALA A 57 -17.73 3.36 12.11
CA ALA A 57 -17.77 4.41 13.12
C ALA A 57 -17.99 3.83 14.53
N ASP A 58 -18.74 2.72 14.62
CA ASP A 58 -18.94 2.00 15.87
C ASP A 58 -17.62 1.36 16.35
N PRO A 59 -17.18 1.63 17.60
CA PRO A 59 -15.93 1.08 18.12
C PRO A 59 -15.86 -0.45 18.16
N ALA A 60 -17.00 -1.13 18.38
CA ALA A 60 -17.02 -2.60 18.44
C ALA A 60 -16.85 -3.19 17.03
N GLU A 61 -17.62 -2.72 16.05
CA GLU A 61 -17.44 -3.08 14.64
C GLU A 61 -16.01 -2.73 14.14
N ALA A 62 -15.47 -1.58 14.53
CA ALA A 62 -14.11 -1.17 14.18
C ALA A 62 -13.03 -2.09 14.79
N ALA A 63 -13.25 -2.61 16.00
CA ALA A 63 -12.36 -3.58 16.62
C ALA A 63 -12.42 -4.93 15.89
N GLU A 64 -13.63 -5.38 15.54
CA GLU A 64 -13.84 -6.61 14.77
C GLU A 64 -13.20 -6.54 13.38
N VAL A 65 -13.42 -5.45 12.64
CA VAL A 65 -12.78 -5.25 11.32
C VAL A 65 -11.26 -5.27 11.42
N ARG A 66 -10.67 -4.70 12.48
CA ARG A 66 -9.22 -4.76 12.71
C ARG A 66 -8.76 -6.18 12.99
N ALA A 67 -9.47 -6.93 13.83
CA ALA A 67 -9.16 -8.32 14.15
C ALA A 67 -9.24 -9.21 12.89
N LEU A 68 -10.30 -9.08 12.11
CA LEU A 68 -10.48 -9.81 10.84
C LEU A 68 -9.40 -9.48 9.82
N ARG A 69 -9.00 -8.21 9.68
CA ARG A 69 -7.89 -7.81 8.79
C ARG A 69 -6.56 -8.42 9.25
N ALA A 70 -6.30 -8.47 10.56
CA ALA A 70 -5.10 -9.09 11.11
C ALA A 70 -5.07 -10.61 10.87
N ALA A 71 -6.20 -11.30 11.12
CA ALA A 71 -6.34 -12.73 10.87
C ALA A 71 -6.13 -13.07 9.38
N ASN A 72 -6.77 -12.33 8.48
CA ASN A 72 -6.59 -12.50 7.03
C ASN A 72 -5.13 -12.30 6.60
N LYS A 73 -4.44 -11.29 7.13
CA LYS A 73 -3.02 -11.07 6.83
C LYS A 73 -2.16 -12.25 7.26
N ARG A 74 -2.41 -12.81 8.46
CA ARG A 74 -1.70 -13.99 8.96
C ARG A 74 -1.95 -15.20 8.06
N LEU A 75 -3.21 -15.48 7.72
CA LEU A 75 -3.57 -16.59 6.83
C LEU A 75 -2.91 -16.46 5.45
N ALA A 76 -2.87 -15.25 4.89
CA ALA A 76 -2.20 -15.00 3.62
C ALA A 76 -0.69 -15.29 3.68
N GLN A 77 -0.03 -14.96 4.80
CA GLN A 77 1.38 -15.29 5.03
C GLN A 77 1.60 -16.80 5.16
N GLU A 78 0.74 -17.49 5.92
CA GLU A 78 0.82 -18.96 6.07
C GLU A 78 0.63 -19.67 4.72
N LEU A 79 -0.30 -19.21 3.90
CA LEU A 79 -0.49 -19.71 2.53
C LEU A 79 0.72 -19.46 1.64
N ASP A 80 1.35 -18.28 1.71
CA ASP A 80 2.56 -17.98 0.95
C ASP A 80 3.74 -18.88 1.36
N ILE A 81 3.92 -19.10 2.67
CA ILE A 81 4.93 -20.04 3.19
C ILE A 81 4.66 -21.45 2.67
N LEU A 82 3.42 -21.92 2.75
CA LEU A 82 3.05 -23.26 2.29
C LEU A 82 3.28 -23.41 0.79
N LYS A 83 2.93 -22.41 -0.02
CA LYS A 83 3.19 -22.41 -1.47
C LYS A 83 4.68 -22.52 -1.78
N LYS A 84 5.53 -21.78 -1.04
CA LYS A 84 6.99 -21.86 -1.18
C LYS A 84 7.53 -23.23 -0.79
N ALA A 85 7.01 -23.82 0.30
CA ALA A 85 7.38 -25.16 0.72
C ALA A 85 7.00 -26.22 -0.34
N ILE A 86 5.77 -26.18 -0.84
CA ILE A 86 5.31 -27.07 -1.93
C ILE A 86 6.22 -26.93 -3.15
N ALA A 87 6.57 -25.70 -3.55
CA ALA A 87 7.48 -25.50 -4.66
C ALA A 87 8.83 -26.19 -4.42
N ILE A 88 9.43 -26.05 -3.23
CA ILE A 88 10.69 -26.73 -2.89
C ILE A 88 10.54 -28.26 -2.93
N PHE A 89 9.50 -28.81 -2.31
CA PHE A 89 9.29 -30.27 -2.24
C PHE A 89 8.87 -30.90 -3.57
N SER A 90 8.28 -30.13 -4.48
CA SER A 90 7.80 -30.63 -5.78
C SER A 90 8.90 -30.67 -6.85
N HIS A 91 10.02 -29.97 -6.65
CA HIS A 91 11.20 -30.14 -7.49
C HIS A 91 11.97 -31.37 -7.00
N SER A 92 11.73 -32.52 -7.62
CA SER A 92 12.59 -33.69 -7.43
C SER A 92 14.01 -33.33 -7.89
N PRO A 93 15.07 -33.54 -7.08
CA PRO A 93 16.42 -33.38 -7.59
C PRO A 93 16.60 -34.42 -8.69
N ALA A 94 16.78 -33.96 -9.93
CA ALA A 94 17.23 -34.84 -10.99
C ALA A 94 18.63 -35.35 -10.58
N LEU A 95 18.69 -36.63 -10.20
CA LEU A 95 19.93 -37.37 -10.02
C LEU A 95 20.55 -37.67 -11.39
#